data_AF-A0A7S3GGF2-F1
#
_entry.id   AF-A0A7S3GGF2-F1
#
_cell.length_a   1.000
_cell.length_b   1.000
_cell.length_c   1.000
_cell.angle_alpha   90.00
_cell.angle_beta   90.00
_cell.angle_gamma   90.00
#
_symmetry.space_group_name_H-M   'P 1'
#
loop_
_entity.id
_entity.type
_entity.pdbx_description
1 polymer ?
#
loop_
_entity_poly.entity_id
_entity_poly.type
_entity_poly.pdbx_seq_one_letter_code
_entity_poly.pdbx_strand_id
1 'polypeptide(L)'
;QSEQQQALYDIAKNVSAENIEKDITTLVNFGTRHTLSETESDTRGIGAARRWIKSEFDKISAECGGCLEVYYQSEVISGEKRIPDPVEVVSVIAIQRGTTDPDRYV
;
A
#
# COMPACT_ATOMS: atom_id res chain seq x y z
N GLN A 1 32.45 -7.72 -10.83
CA GLN A 1 31.33 -6.77 -10.84
C GLN A 1 31.39 -5.98 -9.53
N SER A 2 30.91 -4.73 -9.49
CA SER A 2 30.89 -3.98 -8.22
C SER A 2 29.91 -4.63 -7.24
N GLU A 3 30.14 -4.50 -5.94
CA GLU A 3 29.25 -5.05 -4.90
C GLU A 3 27.81 -4.55 -5.05
N GLN A 4 27.65 -3.29 -5.42
CA GLN A 4 26.34 -2.68 -5.69
C GLN A 4 25.62 -3.31 -6.89
N GLN A 5 26.35 -3.64 -7.96
CA GLN A 5 25.77 -4.31 -9.12
C GLN A 5 25.31 -5.73 -8.75
N GLN A 6 26.07 -6.45 -7.93
CA GLN A 6 25.69 -7.78 -7.47
C GLN A 6 24.41 -7.74 -6.61
N ALA A 7 24.32 -6.78 -5.68
CA ALA A 7 23.13 -6.60 -4.85
C ALA A 7 21.86 -6.35 -5.68
N LEU A 8 21.94 -5.56 -6.75
CA LEU A 8 20.80 -5.33 -7.66
C LEU A 8 20.35 -6.62 -8.37
N TYR A 9 21.29 -7.48 -8.79
CA TYR A 9 20.95 -8.78 -9.38
C TYR A 9 20.31 -9.72 -8.36
N ASP A 10 20.77 -9.70 -7.11
CA ASP A 10 20.20 -10.54 -6.06
C ASP A 10 18.79 -10.08 -5.69
N ILE A 11 18.53 -8.76 -5.62
CA ILE A 11 17.17 -8.22 -5.48
C ILE A 11 16.27 -8.69 -6.62
N ALA A 12 16.72 -8.57 -7.88
CA ALA A 12 15.95 -8.98 -9.04
C ALA A 12 15.61 -10.48 -9.04
N LYS A 13 16.52 -11.34 -8.56
CA LYS A 13 16.30 -12.78 -8.44
C LYS A 13 15.29 -13.15 -7.35
N ASN A 14 15.15 -12.32 -6.31
CA ASN A 14 14.22 -12.56 -5.21
C ASN A 14 12.77 -12.17 -5.54
N VAL A 15 12.50 -11.57 -6.71
CA VAL A 15 11.13 -11.29 -7.15
C VAL A 15 10.40 -12.61 -7.41
N SER A 16 9.26 -12.78 -6.75
CA SER A 16 8.42 -13.98 -6.86
C SER A 16 7.13 -13.67 -7.63
N ALA A 17 6.95 -14.33 -8.77
CA ALA A 17 5.71 -14.25 -9.56
C ALA A 17 4.50 -14.80 -8.77
N GLU A 18 4.70 -15.83 -7.95
CA GLU A 18 3.67 -16.42 -7.09
C GLU A 18 3.16 -15.43 -6.04
N ASN A 19 4.06 -14.66 -5.42
CA ASN A 19 3.66 -13.62 -4.46
C ASN A 19 2.86 -12.51 -5.15
N ILE A 20 3.30 -12.05 -6.32
CA ILE A 20 2.60 -11.04 -7.11
C ILE A 20 1.19 -11.51 -7.47
N GLU A 21 1.04 -12.75 -7.95
CA GLU A 21 -0.27 -13.32 -8.28
C GLU A 21 -1.18 -13.43 -7.06
N LYS A 22 -0.64 -13.83 -5.91
CA LYS A 22 -1.38 -13.93 -4.65
C LYS A 22 -1.92 -12.57 -4.19
N ASP A 23 -1.11 -11.53 -4.27
CA ASP A 23 -1.50 -10.17 -3.88
C ASP A 23 -2.57 -9.62 -4.83
N ILE A 24 -2.39 -9.81 -6.14
CA ILE A 24 -3.37 -9.41 -7.16
C ILE A 24 -4.70 -10.14 -6.91
N THR A 25 -4.65 -11.45 -6.72
CA THR A 25 -5.84 -12.27 -6.45
C THR A 25 -6.56 -11.80 -5.20
N THR A 26 -5.82 -11.52 -4.12
CA THR A 26 -6.38 -11.00 -2.87
C THR A 26 -7.10 -9.66 -3.11
N LEU A 27 -6.45 -8.73 -3.81
CA LEU A 27 -7.01 -7.41 -4.10
C LEU A 27 -8.25 -7.47 -5.02
N VAL A 28 -8.28 -8.40 -5.97
CA VAL A 28 -9.44 -8.61 -6.86
C VAL A 28 -10.62 -9.24 -6.10
N ASN A 29 -10.33 -10.13 -5.14
CA ASN A 29 -11.36 -10.86 -4.38
C ASN A 29 -12.17 -9.98 -3.42
N PHE A 30 -11.73 -8.75 -3.12
CA PHE A 30 -12.57 -7.74 -2.44
C PHE A 30 -13.78 -7.29 -3.29
N GLY A 31 -13.85 -7.70 -4.56
CA GLY A 31 -15.01 -7.53 -5.44
C GLY A 31 -15.19 -6.14 -6.03
N THR A 32 -14.85 -5.08 -5.30
CA THR A 32 -14.77 -3.71 -5.81
C THR A 32 -13.70 -2.92 -5.07
N ARG A 33 -13.06 -2.00 -5.79
CA ARG A 33 -12.07 -1.03 -5.27
C ARG A 33 -12.46 0.40 -5.66
N HIS A 34 -13.74 0.61 -5.92
CA HIS A 34 -14.26 1.92 -6.31
C HIS A 34 -14.26 2.87 -5.10
N THR A 35 -13.85 4.12 -5.30
CA THR A 35 -13.76 5.14 -4.23
C THR A 35 -15.07 5.32 -3.46
N LEU A 36 -16.21 5.21 -4.14
CA LEU A 36 -17.55 5.35 -3.55
C LEU A 36 -18.15 4.02 -3.04
N SER A 37 -17.37 2.94 -2.94
CA SER A 37 -17.87 1.69 -2.38
C SER A 37 -17.96 1.75 -0.85
N GLU A 38 -18.81 0.91 -0.27
CA GLU A 38 -18.91 0.76 1.18
C GLU A 38 -17.56 0.36 1.80
N THR A 39 -17.35 0.75 3.06
CA THR A 39 -16.04 0.65 3.73
C THR A 39 -16.06 -0.14 5.04
N GLU A 40 -17.24 -0.56 5.49
CA GLU A 40 -17.43 -1.22 6.78
C GLU A 40 -17.14 -2.72 6.68
N SER A 41 -17.45 -3.35 5.54
CA SER A 41 -17.17 -4.77 5.35
C SER A 41 -15.68 -5.08 5.47
N ASP A 42 -15.36 -6.17 6.17
CA ASP A 42 -14.01 -6.71 6.32
C ASP A 42 -13.57 -7.58 5.15
N THR A 43 -14.50 -7.96 4.27
CA THR A 43 -14.23 -8.92 3.18
C THR A 43 -14.56 -8.39 1.79
N ARG A 44 -15.19 -7.22 1.70
CA ARG A 44 -15.62 -6.62 0.44
C ARG A 44 -15.37 -5.11 0.43
N GLY A 45 -15.11 -4.56 -0.75
CA GLY A 45 -15.05 -3.12 -0.97
C GLY A 45 -13.68 -2.49 -0.66
N ILE A 46 -13.61 -1.18 -0.90
CA ILE A 46 -12.37 -0.41 -0.75
C ILE A 46 -11.89 -0.36 0.70
N GLY A 47 -12.82 -0.42 1.67
CA GLY A 47 -12.50 -0.46 3.10
C GLY A 47 -11.68 -1.70 3.49
N ALA A 48 -12.14 -2.89 3.09
CA ALA A 48 -11.39 -4.13 3.30
C ALA A 48 -10.01 -4.06 2.61
N ALA A 49 -9.97 -3.60 1.36
CA ALA A 49 -8.73 -3.52 0.58
C ALA A 49 -7.68 -2.60 1.22
N ARG A 50 -8.05 -1.39 1.70
CA ARG A 50 -7.11 -0.46 2.35
C ARG A 50 -6.60 -0.99 3.70
N ARG A 51 -7.42 -1.73 4.45
CA ARG A 51 -7.01 -2.39 5.70
C ARG A 51 -6.00 -3.48 5.42
N TRP A 52 -6.25 -4.29 4.40
CA TRP A 52 -5.33 -5.34 3.96
C TRP A 52 -3.98 -4.78 3.47
N ILE A 53 -3.99 -3.73 2.63
CA ILE A 53 -2.74 -3.10 2.18
C ILE A 53 -1.94 -2.56 3.37
N LYS A 54 -2.60 -1.91 4.34
CA LYS A 54 -1.92 -1.43 5.54
C LYS A 54 -1.30 -2.58 6.33
N SER A 55 -2.01 -3.70 6.51
CA SER A 55 -1.46 -4.83 7.24
C SER A 55 -0.26 -5.46 6.53
N GLU A 56 -0.25 -5.51 5.19
CA GLU A 56 0.92 -6.00 4.45
C GLU A 56 2.12 -5.05 4.62
N PHE A 57 1.93 -3.73 4.57
CA PHE A 57 3.00 -2.77 4.86
C PHE A 57 3.50 -2.86 6.30
N ASP A 58 2.60 -2.99 7.29
CA ASP A 58 2.98 -3.18 8.70
C ASP A 58 3.81 -4.47 8.87
N LYS A 59 3.43 -5.56 8.19
CA LYS A 59 4.15 -6.82 8.21
C LYS A 59 5.55 -6.70 7.58
N ILE A 60 5.65 -6.08 6.41
CA ILE A 60 6.95 -5.81 5.74
C ILE A 60 7.84 -4.96 6.65
N SER A 61 7.27 -3.95 7.31
CA SER A 61 7.99 -3.12 8.28
C SER A 61 8.56 -3.97 9.42
N ALA A 62 7.74 -4.86 10.00
CA ALA A 62 8.19 -5.76 11.06
C ALA A 62 9.33 -6.70 10.61
N GLU A 63 9.24 -7.25 9.40
CA GLU A 63 10.26 -8.15 8.82
C GLU A 63 11.61 -7.45 8.59
N CYS A 64 11.61 -6.14 8.32
CA CYS A 64 12.84 -5.33 8.20
C CYS A 64 13.25 -4.61 9.50
N GLY A 65 12.65 -4.96 10.65
CA GLY A 65 13.02 -4.38 11.95
C GLY A 65 12.44 -2.99 12.23
N GLY A 66 11.27 -2.68 11.67
CA GLY A 66 10.57 -1.41 11.84
C GLY A 66 11.03 -0.33 10.85
N CYS A 67 11.46 -0.72 9.65
CA CYS A 67 12.06 0.22 8.70
C CYS A 67 11.07 1.15 7.98
N LEU A 68 9.76 0.89 8.08
CA LEU A 68 8.71 1.70 7.46
C LEU A 68 7.84 2.40 8.49
N GLU A 69 7.56 3.68 8.24
CA GLU A 69 6.46 4.44 8.86
C GLU A 69 5.20 4.25 8.02
N VAL A 70 4.17 3.61 8.58
CA VAL A 70 2.95 3.23 7.86
C VAL A 70 1.73 3.90 8.47
N TYR A 71 1.01 4.69 7.69
CA TYR A 71 -0.15 5.44 8.17
C TYR A 71 -1.22 5.66 7.10
N TYR A 72 -2.41 6.06 7.55
CA TYR A 72 -3.48 6.52 6.67
C TYR A 72 -3.41 8.02 6.50
N GLN A 73 -3.48 8.49 5.26
CA GLN A 73 -3.80 9.88 4.95
C GLN A 73 -5.23 9.92 4.44
N SER A 74 -6.09 10.74 5.05
CA SER A 74 -7.47 10.90 4.62
C SER A 74 -7.85 12.35 4.36
N GLU A 75 -8.78 12.53 3.43
CA GLU A 75 -9.43 13.80 3.13
C GLU A 75 -10.89 13.56 2.75
N VAL A 76 -11.80 14.41 3.22
CA VAL A 76 -13.20 14.37 2.80
C VAL A 76 -13.35 15.22 1.53
N ILE A 77 -13.67 14.55 0.42
CA ILE A 77 -13.90 15.21 -0.86
C ILE A 77 -15.40 15.40 -1.06
N SER A 78 -15.80 16.61 -1.46
CA SER A 78 -17.19 16.98 -1.70
C SER A 78 -17.28 18.05 -2.79
N GLY A 79 -18.47 18.23 -3.37
CA GLY A 79 -18.71 19.27 -4.39
C GLY A 79 -18.22 18.92 -5.80
N GLU A 80 -17.79 17.67 -6.03
CA GLU A 80 -17.25 17.20 -7.31
C GLU A 80 -18.30 16.44 -8.13
N LYS A 81 -18.31 16.62 -9.46
CA LYS A 81 -19.29 15.97 -10.35
C LYS A 81 -19.32 14.44 -10.22
N ARG A 82 -18.17 13.82 -9.90
CA ARG A 82 -18.03 12.36 -9.73
C ARG A 82 -18.25 11.89 -8.29
N ILE A 83 -18.48 12.80 -7.33
CA ILE A 83 -18.64 12.53 -5.91
C ILE A 83 -19.92 13.27 -5.46
N PRO A 84 -21.11 12.67 -5.67
CA PRO A 84 -22.39 13.34 -5.43
C PRO A 84 -22.65 13.62 -3.95
N ASP A 85 -22.17 12.75 -3.07
CA ASP A 85 -22.22 12.89 -1.62
C ASP A 85 -20.79 12.98 -1.07
N PRO A 86 -20.52 13.71 0.04
CA PRO A 86 -19.19 13.77 0.64
C PRO A 86 -18.64 12.37 0.94
N VAL A 87 -17.42 12.09 0.49
CA VAL A 87 -16.75 10.81 0.71
C VAL A 87 -15.37 11.02 1.30
N GLU A 88 -15.05 10.23 2.33
CA GLU A 88 -13.68 10.13 2.85
C GLU A 88 -12.81 9.32 1.88
N VAL A 89 -11.86 9.98 1.24
CA VAL A 89 -10.83 9.35 0.41
C VAL A 89 -9.62 9.08 1.28
N VAL A 90 -9.14 7.84 1.26
CA VAL A 90 -8.04 7.39 2.13
C VAL A 90 -6.94 6.73 1.32
N SER A 91 -5.72 7.23 1.52
CA SER A 91 -4.47 6.66 1.03
C SER A 91 -3.79 5.86 2.13
N VAL A 92 -3.17 4.75 1.75
CA VAL A 92 -2.27 3.99 2.63
C VAL A 92 -0.84 4.35 2.24
N ILE A 93 -0.10 4.96 3.16
CA ILE A 93 1.26 5.44 2.90
C ILE A 93 2.25 4.63 3.74
N ALA A 94 3.34 4.19 3.11
CA ALA A 94 4.48 3.56 3.76
C ALA A 94 5.76 4.31 3.37
N ILE A 95 6.49 4.84 4.35
CA ILE A 95 7.68 5.66 4.14
C ILE A 95 8.89 4.92 4.71
N GLN A 96 9.89 4.64 3.87
CA GLN A 96 11.23 4.27 4.31
C GLN A 96 12.08 5.54 4.40
N ARG A 97 12.45 5.95 5.62
CA ARG A 97 13.26 7.17 5.81
C ARG A 97 14.72 6.91 5.44
N GLY A 98 15.33 7.86 4.73
CA GLY A 98 16.77 7.84 4.45
C GLY A 98 17.59 8.06 5.74
N THR A 99 18.77 7.45 5.80
CA THR A 99 19.68 7.59 6.95
C THR A 99 20.45 8.91 6.94
N THR A 100 20.76 9.44 5.75
CA THR A 100 21.51 10.70 5.59
C THR A 100 20.59 11.92 5.47
N ASP A 101 19.53 11.82 4.66
CA ASP A 101 18.59 12.91 4.37
C ASP A 101 17.14 12.47 4.68
N PRO A 102 16.74 12.37 5.96
CA PRO A 102 15.44 11.78 6.36
C PRO A 102 14.21 12.59 5.91
N ASP A 103 14.39 13.86 5.53
CA ASP A 103 13.33 14.76 5.05
C ASP A 103 13.26 14.86 3.51
N ARG A 104 14.09 14.09 2.80
CA ARG A 104 14.06 14.01 1.34
C ARG A 104 13.24 12.80 0.89
N TYR A 105 12.09 13.07 0.29
CA TYR A 105 11.18 12.06 -0.25
C TYR A 105 11.31 11.96 -1.78
N VAL A 106 11.06 10.78 -2.34
CA VAL A 106 11.12 10.48 -3.80
C VAL A 106 9.90 9.68 -4.22
#